data_AF-C1A0Z7-F1
#
_entry.id   AF-C1A0Z7-F1
#
_cell.length_a   1.000
_cell.length_b   1.000
_cell.length_c   1.000
_cell.angle_alpha   90.00
_cell.angle_beta   90.00
_cell.angle_gamma   90.00
#
_symmetry.space_group_name_H-M   'P 1'
#
loop_
_entity.id
_entity.type
_entity.pdbx_description
1 polymer ?
#
loop_
_entity_poly.entity_id
_entity_poly.type
_entity_poly.pdbx_seq_one_letter_code
_entity_poly.pdbx_strand_id
1 'polypeptide(L)'
;MTQAERRFRALQRAVHSGLAGPDKLLAVSAIPYCDDVLDSSVSLFQLVDVAKNVGLPVSKVHQLLRDHKIIAVKRHGVLGVPEVFFGEDGQIVKWLPGLLAVLHDGGYTDIEILRWLFLADDSLPGRPVDALHGDLAREVIRRAQAMAF
;
A
#
# COMPACT_ATOMS: atom_id res chain seq x y z
N MET A 1 -15.50 -6.01 -16.86
CA MET A 1 -14.60 -7.16 -16.65
C MET A 1 -13.35 -7.04 -17.51
N THR A 2 -12.52 -6.08 -17.14
CA THR A 2 -11.17 -5.88 -17.71
C THR A 2 -10.25 -7.02 -17.23
N GLN A 3 -9.10 -7.20 -17.91
CA GLN A 3 -8.11 -8.20 -17.52
C GLN A 3 -7.54 -7.93 -16.12
N ALA A 4 -7.45 -6.65 -15.75
CA ALA A 4 -7.11 -6.18 -14.41
C ALA A 4 -8.10 -6.70 -13.35
N GLU A 5 -9.42 -6.53 -13.53
CA GLU A 5 -10.44 -7.02 -12.59
C GLU A 5 -10.41 -8.55 -12.42
N ARG A 6 -10.11 -9.30 -13.50
CA ARG A 6 -10.03 -10.77 -13.43
C ARG A 6 -8.81 -11.26 -12.65
N ARG A 7 -7.63 -10.68 -12.90
CA ARG A 7 -6.41 -10.98 -12.11
C ARG A 7 -6.57 -10.52 -10.67
N PHE A 8 -7.25 -9.40 -10.44
CA PHE A 8 -7.54 -8.88 -9.12
C PHE A 8 -8.44 -9.80 -8.29
N ARG A 9 -9.57 -10.27 -8.83
CA ARG A 9 -10.41 -11.28 -8.15
C ARG A 9 -9.71 -12.63 -7.97
N ALA A 10 -8.76 -12.97 -8.83
CA ALA A 10 -7.92 -14.16 -8.65
C ALA A 10 -6.92 -13.96 -7.50
N LEU A 11 -6.31 -12.78 -7.37
CA LEU A 11 -5.43 -12.41 -6.26
C LEU A 11 -6.20 -12.43 -4.93
N GLN A 12 -7.37 -11.80 -4.88
CA GLN A 12 -8.23 -11.78 -3.68
C GLN A 12 -8.58 -13.21 -3.22
N ARG A 13 -8.97 -14.08 -4.15
CA ARG A 13 -9.23 -15.50 -3.85
C ARG A 13 -7.97 -16.24 -3.39
N ALA A 14 -6.82 -15.98 -4.00
CA ALA A 14 -5.56 -16.60 -3.61
C ALA A 14 -5.07 -16.15 -2.23
N VAL A 15 -5.27 -14.87 -1.88
CA VAL A 15 -4.90 -14.32 -0.56
C VAL A 15 -5.82 -14.88 0.52
N HIS A 16 -7.14 -14.80 0.31
CA HIS A 16 -8.12 -15.38 1.23
C HIS A 16 -7.94 -16.90 1.41
N SER A 17 -7.44 -17.61 0.39
CA SER A 17 -7.19 -19.05 0.44
C SER A 17 -5.84 -19.44 1.09
N GLY A 18 -4.89 -18.52 1.27
CA GLY A 18 -3.50 -18.88 1.58
C GLY A 18 -2.81 -18.09 2.69
N LEU A 19 -3.27 -16.88 3.02
CA LEU A 19 -2.59 -16.00 3.98
C LEU A 19 -3.62 -15.16 4.76
N ALA A 20 -4.56 -15.82 5.42
CA ALA A 20 -5.29 -15.21 6.52
C ALA A 20 -4.49 -15.41 7.81
N GLY A 21 -3.30 -14.82 7.88
CA GLY A 21 -2.75 -14.44 9.19
C GLY A 21 -3.60 -13.26 9.67
N PRO A 22 -4.09 -13.23 10.91
CA PRO A 22 -4.81 -12.08 11.40
C PRO A 22 -3.87 -10.89 11.22
N ASP A 23 -4.26 -9.90 10.40
CA ASP A 23 -3.80 -8.53 10.61
C ASP A 23 -3.95 -8.32 12.10
N LYS A 24 -2.81 -8.34 12.80
CA LYS A 24 -2.77 -8.46 14.25
C LYS A 24 -3.14 -7.08 14.76
N LEU A 25 -4.43 -6.76 14.65
CA LEU A 25 -5.14 -5.68 15.33
C LEU A 25 -5.18 -6.04 16.83
N LEU A 26 -4.02 -6.35 17.40
CA LEU A 26 -3.85 -6.52 18.83
C LEU A 26 -3.45 -5.17 19.40
N ALA A 27 -4.39 -4.63 20.17
CA ALA A 27 -4.30 -3.48 21.02
C ALA A 27 -4.41 -2.11 20.33
N VAL A 28 -5.30 -1.31 20.89
CA VAL A 28 -5.68 0.08 20.62
C VAL A 28 -4.48 1.09 20.69
N SER A 29 -3.24 0.57 20.76
CA SER A 29 -1.99 1.34 20.88
C SER A 29 -0.84 0.83 19.99
N ALA A 30 -1.01 -0.24 19.22
CA ALA A 30 0.05 -0.75 18.34
C ALA A 30 -0.02 -0.09 16.95
N ILE A 31 1.12 0.32 16.43
CA ILE A 31 1.24 0.86 15.07
C ILE A 31 0.76 -0.20 14.08
N PRO A 32 -0.20 0.08 13.19
CA PRO A 32 -0.64 -0.91 12.21
C PRO A 32 0.54 -1.22 11.27
N TYR A 33 0.87 -2.50 11.15
CA TYR A 33 1.86 -3.02 10.23
C TYR A 33 1.39 -4.35 9.66
N CYS A 34 1.82 -4.64 8.44
CA CYS A 34 1.60 -5.91 7.78
C CYS A 34 2.90 -6.73 7.67
N ASP A 35 2.75 -8.02 7.42
CA ASP A 35 3.87 -8.90 7.09
C ASP A 35 4.50 -8.54 5.74
N ASP A 36 5.77 -8.87 5.57
CA ASP A 36 6.50 -8.64 4.33
C ASP A 36 5.97 -9.51 3.20
N VAL A 37 5.15 -8.89 2.35
CA VAL A 37 4.62 -9.46 1.11
C VAL A 37 5.27 -8.88 -0.13
N LEU A 38 6.27 -8.01 0.07
CA LEU A 38 6.98 -7.33 -1.00
C LEU A 38 8.23 -8.11 -1.36
N ASP A 39 8.62 -8.02 -2.63
CA ASP A 39 9.86 -8.62 -3.09
C ASP A 39 11.07 -7.99 -2.37
N SER A 40 12.15 -8.75 -2.20
CA SER A 40 13.38 -8.26 -1.55
C SER A 40 14.03 -7.11 -2.32
N SER A 41 13.73 -6.99 -3.62
CA SER A 41 14.13 -5.86 -4.47
C SER A 41 13.43 -4.54 -4.15
N VAL A 42 12.34 -4.55 -3.37
CA VAL A 42 11.64 -3.32 -2.99
C VAL A 42 12.36 -2.64 -1.83
N SER A 43 12.80 -1.40 -2.05
CA SER A 43 13.38 -0.56 -1.01
C SER A 43 12.33 -0.09 -0.01
N LEU A 44 12.66 -0.17 1.29
CA LEU A 44 11.81 0.23 2.39
C LEU A 44 12.53 1.29 3.23
N PHE A 45 11.91 2.45 3.45
CA PHE A 45 12.38 3.44 4.42
C PHE A 45 11.92 3.10 5.82
N GLN A 46 12.84 3.19 6.78
CA GLN A 46 12.45 3.12 8.18
C GLN A 46 11.61 4.33 8.57
N LEU A 47 10.83 4.22 9.66
CA LEU A 47 10.00 5.32 10.17
C LEU A 47 10.80 6.62 10.39
N VAL A 48 12.06 6.50 10.78
CA VAL A 48 12.97 7.63 10.99
C VAL A 48 13.36 8.29 9.67
N ASP A 49 13.58 7.50 8.62
CA ASP A 49 13.93 8.03 7.30
C ASP A 49 12.72 8.63 6.61
N VAL A 50 11.53 8.01 6.76
CA VAL A 50 10.25 8.61 6.37
C VAL A 50 10.05 9.98 7.04
N ALA A 51 10.27 10.06 8.34
CA ALA A 51 10.15 11.32 9.09
C ALA A 51 11.09 12.40 8.53
N LYS A 52 12.36 12.05 8.26
CA LYS A 52 13.33 12.96 7.63
C LYS A 52 12.92 13.37 6.22
N ASN A 53 12.46 12.42 5.41
CA ASN A 53 12.13 12.65 4.00
C ASN A 53 10.91 13.57 3.83
N VAL A 54 9.86 13.32 4.61
CA VAL A 54 8.64 14.14 4.60
C VAL A 54 8.84 15.45 5.38
N GLY A 55 9.90 15.56 6.19
CA GLY A 55 10.15 16.70 7.07
C GLY A 55 9.17 16.78 8.25
N LEU A 56 8.60 15.64 8.65
CA LEU A 56 7.63 15.54 9.73
C LEU A 56 8.21 14.79 10.94
N PRO A 57 7.79 15.12 12.18
CA PRO A 57 8.22 14.35 13.34
C PRO A 57 7.70 12.90 13.26
N VAL A 58 8.46 11.95 13.81
CA VAL A 58 8.11 10.52 13.82
C VAL A 58 6.70 10.29 14.40
N SER A 59 6.27 11.07 15.39
CA SER A 59 4.90 11.04 15.93
C SER A 59 3.82 11.29 14.87
N LYS A 60 4.07 12.18 13.90
CA LYS A 60 3.15 12.40 12.76
C LYS A 60 3.18 11.22 11.80
N VAL A 61 4.32 10.60 11.55
CA VAL A 61 4.41 9.36 10.75
C VAL A 61 3.58 8.24 11.39
N HIS A 62 3.66 8.06 12.71
CA HIS A 62 2.80 7.12 13.43
C HIS A 62 1.30 7.45 13.30
N GLN A 63 0.96 8.73 13.20
CA GLN A 63 -0.43 9.14 12.98
C GLN A 63 -0.88 8.86 11.55
N LEU A 64 -0.01 9.05 10.56
CA LEU A 64 -0.31 8.71 9.16
C LEU A 64 -0.54 7.19 8.98
N LEU A 65 0.22 6.36 9.70
CA LEU A 65 -0.01 4.91 9.74
C LEU A 65 -1.37 4.58 10.37
N ARG A 66 -1.72 5.24 11.48
CA ARG A 66 -3.03 5.06 12.12
C ARG A 66 -4.20 5.57 11.29
N ASP A 67 -4.00 6.62 10.51
CA ASP A 67 -4.99 7.16 9.57
C ASP A 67 -5.08 6.31 8.28
N HIS A 68 -4.33 5.20 8.16
CA HIS A 68 -4.23 4.40 6.93
C HIS A 68 -3.83 5.22 5.68
N LYS A 69 -3.05 6.28 5.88
CA LYS A 69 -2.54 7.13 4.78
C LYS A 69 -1.28 6.57 4.14
N ILE A 70 -0.57 5.73 4.88
CA ILE A 70 0.60 4.95 4.48
C ILE A 70 0.51 3.58 5.14
N ILE A 71 1.15 2.58 4.55
CA ILE A 71 1.21 1.21 5.10
C ILE A 71 2.65 0.91 5.51
N ALA A 72 2.83 0.41 6.74
CA ALA A 72 4.11 -0.12 7.20
C ALA A 72 4.17 -1.64 6.99
N VAL A 73 5.34 -2.10 6.57
CA VAL A 73 5.68 -3.50 6.32
C VAL A 73 6.77 -3.91 7.30
N LYS A 74 6.64 -5.10 7.89
CA LYS A 74 7.65 -5.65 8.79
C LYS A 74 8.54 -6.65 8.06
N ARG A 75 9.73 -6.22 7.65
CA ARG A 75 10.74 -7.06 6.99
C ARG A 75 11.84 -7.44 7.98
N HIS A 76 12.08 -8.74 8.16
CA HIS A 76 13.11 -9.27 9.07
C HIS A 76 13.05 -8.68 10.50
N GLY A 77 11.85 -8.38 11.01
CA GLY A 77 11.66 -7.79 12.33
C GLY A 77 11.70 -6.26 12.39
N VAL A 78 12.05 -5.60 11.28
CA VAL A 78 12.17 -4.14 11.17
C VAL A 78 10.95 -3.57 10.44
N LEU A 79 10.36 -2.51 11.01
CA LEU A 79 9.28 -1.77 10.35
C LEU A 79 9.84 -0.82 9.29
N GLY A 80 9.37 -0.95 8.07
CA GLY A 80 9.71 -0.09 6.95
C GLY A 80 8.48 0.26 6.11
N VAL A 81 8.47 1.44 5.53
CA VAL A 81 7.45 1.92 4.59
C VAL A 81 8.06 1.88 3.20
N PRO A 82 7.37 1.37 2.18
CA PRO A 82 7.92 1.33 0.84
C PRO A 82 8.26 2.72 0.31
N GLU A 83 9.48 2.87 -0.24
CA GLU A 83 9.96 4.16 -0.74
C GLU A 83 9.07 4.72 -1.84
N VAL A 84 8.46 3.84 -2.63
CA VAL A 84 7.52 4.17 -3.71
C VAL A 84 6.22 4.83 -3.22
N PHE A 85 5.98 4.95 -1.91
CA PHE A 85 4.87 5.76 -1.39
C PHE A 85 5.20 7.26 -1.33
N PHE A 86 6.49 7.59 -1.47
CA PHE A 86 6.98 8.96 -1.48
C PHE A 86 7.36 9.36 -2.90
N GLY A 87 6.90 10.54 -3.33
CA GLY A 87 7.27 11.12 -4.62
C GLY A 87 8.73 11.55 -4.67
N GLU A 88 9.16 12.06 -5.83
CA GLU A 88 10.52 12.61 -6.02
C GLU A 88 10.81 13.79 -5.06
N ASP A 89 9.77 14.49 -4.62
CA ASP A 89 9.82 15.57 -3.65
C ASP A 89 9.91 15.10 -2.19
N GLY A 90 9.93 13.78 -1.95
CA GLY A 90 10.03 13.17 -0.62
C GLY A 90 8.73 13.20 0.19
N GLN A 91 7.66 13.80 -0.34
CA GLN A 91 6.34 13.78 0.29
C GLN A 91 5.52 12.57 -0.14
N ILE A 92 4.49 12.26 0.64
CA ILE A 92 3.56 11.17 0.33
C ILE A 92 2.83 11.50 -0.98
N VAL A 93 2.76 10.53 -1.88
CA VAL A 93 2.03 10.68 -3.14
C VAL A 93 0.58 11.11 -2.86
N LYS A 94 0.18 12.26 -3.41
CA LYS A 94 -1.13 12.89 -3.15
C LYS A 94 -2.34 11.98 -3.31
N TRP A 95 -2.23 11.01 -4.22
CA TRP A 95 -3.27 10.06 -4.58
C TRP A 95 -3.32 8.83 -3.66
N LEU A 96 -2.22 8.52 -2.97
CA LEU A 96 -2.09 7.31 -2.16
C LEU A 96 -3.11 7.27 -1.02
N PRO A 97 -3.29 8.31 -0.18
CA PRO A 97 -4.29 8.27 0.90
C PRO A 97 -5.72 8.03 0.41
N GLY A 98 -6.09 8.64 -0.72
CA GLY A 98 -7.42 8.46 -1.31
C GLY A 98 -7.62 7.06 -1.87
N LEU A 99 -6.58 6.49 -2.48
CA LEU A 99 -6.58 5.12 -2.98
C LEU A 99 -6.71 4.10 -1.83
N LEU A 100 -5.93 4.25 -0.77
CA LEU A 100 -5.98 3.39 0.41
C LEU A 100 -7.36 3.43 1.05
N ALA A 101 -7.93 4.63 1.23
CA ALA A 101 -9.27 4.78 1.78
C ALA A 101 -10.34 4.05 0.96
N VAL A 102 -10.30 4.16 -0.37
CA VAL A 102 -11.23 3.46 -1.28
C VAL A 102 -11.08 1.94 -1.17
N LEU A 103 -9.84 1.43 -1.11
CA LEU A 103 -9.61 0.01 -0.99
C LEU A 103 -10.03 -0.51 0.40
N HIS A 104 -9.76 0.22 1.48
CA HIS A 104 -10.27 -0.14 2.79
C HIS A 104 -11.80 -0.14 2.87
N ASP A 105 -12.46 0.83 2.23
CA ASP A 105 -13.93 0.88 2.13
C ASP A 105 -14.49 -0.33 1.36
N GLY A 106 -13.76 -0.80 0.35
CA GLY A 106 -14.03 -2.06 -0.35
C GLY A 106 -13.75 -3.33 0.45
N GLY A 107 -13.26 -3.21 1.69
CA GLY A 107 -12.95 -4.33 2.58
C GLY A 107 -11.58 -4.99 2.34
N TYR A 108 -10.66 -4.32 1.62
CA TYR A 108 -9.32 -4.84 1.36
C TYR A 108 -8.39 -4.63 2.55
N THR A 109 -7.52 -5.62 2.80
CA THR A 109 -6.48 -5.58 3.84
C THR A 109 -5.20 -4.89 3.34
N ASP A 110 -4.36 -4.40 4.26
CA ASP A 110 -3.08 -3.74 3.93
C ASP A 110 -2.20 -4.63 3.04
N ILE A 111 -2.19 -5.93 3.33
CA ILE A 111 -1.46 -6.97 2.57
C ILE A 111 -1.97 -7.07 1.13
N GLU A 112 -3.29 -7.12 0.94
CA GLU A 112 -3.91 -7.21 -0.39
C GLU A 112 -3.66 -5.96 -1.21
N ILE A 113 -3.76 -4.79 -0.57
CA ILE A 113 -3.50 -3.50 -1.19
C ILE A 113 -2.05 -3.42 -1.67
N LEU A 114 -1.08 -3.77 -0.80
CA LEU A 114 0.34 -3.80 -1.17
C LEU A 114 0.61 -4.78 -2.30
N ARG A 115 0.11 -6.01 -2.21
CA ARG A 115 0.28 -7.00 -3.28
C ARG A 115 -0.25 -6.46 -4.59
N TRP A 116 -1.43 -5.84 -4.59
CA TRP A 116 -2.00 -5.27 -5.81
C TRP A 116 -1.17 -4.11 -6.34
N LEU A 117 -0.73 -3.19 -5.48
CA LEU A 117 0.08 -2.03 -5.86
C LEU A 117 1.41 -2.42 -6.51
N PHE A 118 2.02 -3.51 -6.06
CA PHE A 118 3.31 -4.00 -6.54
C PHE A 118 3.20 -5.09 -7.62
N LEU A 119 2.00 -5.62 -7.87
CA LEU A 119 1.78 -6.58 -8.92
C LEU A 119 1.82 -5.88 -10.28
N ALA A 120 2.83 -6.18 -11.09
CA ALA A 120 2.90 -5.69 -12.46
C ALA A 120 1.67 -6.15 -13.25
N ASP A 121 1.01 -5.22 -13.93
CA ASP A 121 -0.14 -5.50 -14.78
C ASP A 121 0.26 -5.19 -16.22
N ASP A 122 0.26 -6.19 -17.11
CA ASP A 122 0.54 -5.99 -18.53
C ASP A 122 -0.41 -4.98 -19.22
N SER A 123 -1.55 -4.66 -18.59
CA SER A 123 -2.52 -3.65 -19.03
C SER A 123 -2.17 -2.22 -18.57
N LEU A 124 -1.10 -2.04 -17.81
CA LEU A 124 -0.49 -0.77 -17.43
C LEU A 124 1.00 -0.82 -17.78
N PRO A 125 1.64 0.30 -18.13
CA PRO A 125 3.10 0.32 -18.27
C PRO A 125 3.72 0.22 -16.87
N GLY A 126 3.92 -1.01 -16.38
CA GLY A 126 4.60 -1.30 -15.12
C GLY A 126 3.67 -1.65 -13.95
N ARG A 127 4.06 -1.26 -12.74
CA ARG A 127 3.30 -1.53 -11.52
C ARG A 127 2.34 -0.38 -11.23
N PRO A 128 1.14 -0.64 -10.68
CA PRO A 128 0.20 0.41 -10.26
C PRO A 128 0.85 1.46 -9.35
N VAL A 129 1.80 1.05 -8.51
CA VAL A 129 2.55 1.98 -7.66
C VAL A 129 3.44 2.94 -8.44
N ASP A 130 4.05 2.51 -9.55
CA ASP A 130 4.83 3.40 -10.42
C ASP A 130 3.89 4.35 -11.18
N ALA A 131 2.72 3.84 -11.60
CA ALA A 131 1.68 4.65 -12.24
C ALA A 131 1.12 5.75 -11.34
N LEU A 132 1.17 5.58 -10.01
CA LEU A 132 0.76 6.62 -9.04
C LEU A 132 1.67 7.85 -9.05
N HIS A 133 2.92 7.72 -9.46
CA HIS A 133 3.87 8.84 -9.58
C HIS A 133 3.69 9.64 -10.87
N GLY A 134 3.11 9.03 -11.90
CA GLY A 134 2.89 9.66 -13.20
C GLY A 134 1.43 10.10 -13.43
N ASP A 135 1.13 10.41 -14.70
CA ASP A 135 -0.22 10.79 -15.14
C ASP A 135 -1.27 9.67 -15.04
N LEU A 136 -0.82 8.42 -14.86
CA LEU A 136 -1.68 7.24 -14.78
C LEU A 136 -2.32 7.04 -13.40
N ALA A 137 -1.99 7.86 -12.40
CA ALA A 137 -2.53 7.76 -11.05
C ALA A 137 -4.07 7.79 -11.02
N ARG A 138 -4.67 8.61 -11.90
CA ARG A 138 -6.14 8.72 -12.02
C ARG A 138 -6.78 7.43 -12.52
N GLU A 139 -6.10 6.71 -13.42
CA GLU A 139 -6.56 5.41 -13.92
C GLU A 139 -6.45 4.33 -12.83
N VAL A 140 -5.38 4.36 -12.02
CA VAL A 140 -5.22 3.47 -10.86
C VAL A 140 -6.35 3.69 -9.85
N ILE A 141 -6.66 4.93 -9.49
CA ILE A 141 -7.76 5.26 -8.58
C ILE A 141 -9.11 4.83 -9.15
N ARG A 142 -9.38 5.11 -10.43
CA ARG A 142 -10.63 4.71 -11.09
C ARG A 142 -10.83 3.19 -11.04
N ARG A 143 -9.75 2.42 -11.23
CA ARG A 143 -9.78 0.96 -11.10
C ARG A 143 -10.05 0.54 -9.66
N ALA A 144 -9.40 1.14 -8.67
CA ALA A 144 -9.66 0.85 -7.26
C ALA A 144 -11.10 1.13 -6.84
N GLN A 145 -11.67 2.25 -7.30
CA GLN A 145 -13.08 2.57 -7.06
C GLN A 145 -14.01 1.54 -7.68
N ALA A 146 -13.73 1.11 -8.92
CA ALA A 146 -14.51 0.05 -9.58
C ALA A 146 -14.38 -1.33 -8.91
N MET A 147 -13.41 -1.52 -8.01
CA MET A 147 -13.22 -2.74 -7.24
C MET A 147 -13.80 -2.66 -5.83
N ALA A 148 -14.00 -1.45 -5.31
CA ALA A 148 -14.60 -1.20 -4.00
C ALA A 148 -16.14 -1.19 -4.03
N PHE A 149 -16.75 -0.94 -5.20
CA PHE A 149 -18.20 -0.93 -5.44
C PHE A 149 -18.63 -2.06 -6.38
#